data_AF-A0A349BRZ4-F1
#
_entry.id   AF-A0A349BRZ4-F1
#
_cell.length_a   1.000
_cell.length_b   1.000
_cell.length_c   1.000
_cell.angle_alpha   90.00
_cell.angle_beta   90.00
_cell.angle_gamma   90.00
#
_symmetry.space_group_name_H-M   'P 1'
#
loop_
_entity.id
_entity.type
_entity.pdbx_description
1 polymer ?
#
loop_
_entity_poly.entity_id
_entity_poly.type
_entity_poly.pdbx_seq_one_letter_code
_entity_poly.pdbx_strand_id
1 'polypeptide(L)'
;METKIKPYLFFVYSLLFLISCTNQKQQLGTVSSTLVEQTRDSIPKPEFELIAYPEEFLTAYELEEWEAFRNIYESMSRLKELNVEDVEVDLIALSARIKEMRTNPLPDLLNIPQITSRLKVVDMQTQKSRYFTRHYKSDSLVPSLQLLYQYYNALVSRMISLKDEDQNFETGTTSETAL
;
A
#
# COMPACT_ATOMS: atom_id res chain seq x y z
N MET A 1 -6.06 -31.92 -47.93
CA MET A 1 -5.08 -30.81 -48.05
C MET A 1 -4.62 -30.50 -46.63
N GLU A 2 -3.60 -31.23 -46.16
CA GLU A 2 -3.14 -31.15 -44.77
C GLU A 2 -1.96 -30.17 -44.71
N THR A 3 -2.18 -29.00 -44.12
CA THR A 3 -1.12 -28.02 -43.87
C THR A 3 -0.32 -28.44 -42.65
N LYS A 4 0.82 -29.11 -42.86
CA LYS A 4 1.83 -29.33 -41.83
C LYS A 4 2.49 -28.00 -41.46
N ILE A 5 2.09 -27.42 -40.34
CA ILE A 5 2.75 -26.26 -39.73
C ILE A 5 4.11 -26.73 -39.22
N LYS A 6 5.19 -26.17 -39.79
CA LYS A 6 6.56 -26.56 -39.48
C LYS A 6 7.01 -25.88 -38.16
N PRO A 7 7.55 -26.62 -37.18
CA PRO A 7 7.80 -26.12 -35.81
C PRO A 7 8.95 -25.11 -35.69
N TYR A 8 9.71 -24.84 -36.76
CA TYR A 8 10.84 -23.90 -36.72
C TYR A 8 10.41 -22.42 -36.68
N LEU A 9 9.17 -22.11 -37.07
CA LEU A 9 8.66 -20.73 -37.07
C LEU A 9 8.34 -20.22 -35.66
N PHE A 10 8.05 -21.11 -34.71
CA PHE A 10 7.83 -20.76 -33.30
C PHE A 10 9.15 -20.43 -32.57
N PHE A 11 10.27 -21.01 -33.02
CA PHE A 11 11.58 -20.81 -32.40
C PHE A 11 12.17 -19.42 -32.70
N VAL A 12 11.80 -18.81 -33.84
CA VAL A 12 12.25 -17.47 -34.23
C VAL A 12 11.59 -16.36 -33.40
N TYR A 13 10.36 -16.58 -32.92
CA TYR A 13 9.62 -15.59 -32.11
C TYR A 13 10.11 -15.51 -30.65
N SER A 14 10.80 -16.54 -30.16
CA SER A 14 11.38 -16.58 -28.80
C SER A 14 12.68 -15.78 -28.65
N LEU A 15 13.37 -15.49 -29.76
CA LEU A 15 14.69 -14.84 -29.74
C LEU A 15 14.64 -13.30 -29.57
N LEU A 16 13.46 -12.69 -29.61
CA LEU A 16 13.30 -11.22 -29.52
C LEU A 16 13.17 -10.67 -28.08
N PHE A 17 13.27 -11.52 -27.05
CA PHE A 17 13.15 -11.10 -25.64
C PHE A 17 14.50 -10.85 -24.92
N LEU A 18 15.64 -10.89 -25.61
CA LEU A 18 16.97 -10.73 -24.99
C LEU A 18 17.62 -9.36 -25.19
N ILE A 19 16.83 -8.29 -25.37
CA ILE A 19 17.36 -6.92 -25.23
C ILE A 19 17.44 -6.60 -23.73
N SER A 20 18.46 -7.14 -23.06
CA SER A 20 18.89 -6.69 -21.74
C SER A 20 19.52 -5.30 -21.86
N CYS A 21 19.03 -4.35 -21.06
CA CYS A 21 19.66 -3.06 -20.87
C CYS A 21 21.08 -3.25 -20.30
N THR A 22 22.07 -2.66 -20.95
CA THR A 22 23.47 -2.64 -20.51
C THR A 22 23.64 -1.54 -19.46
N ASN A 23 23.62 -1.90 -18.18
CA ASN A 23 24.13 -0.98 -17.16
C ASN A 23 25.66 -1.09 -17.12
N GLN A 24 26.34 0.00 -17.47
CA GLN A 24 27.79 0.15 -17.40
C GLN A 24 28.31 -0.29 -16.03
N LYS A 25 29.22 -1.26 -16.02
CA LYS A 25 30.06 -1.54 -14.86
C LYS A 25 31.13 -0.45 -14.78
N GLN A 26 30.98 0.48 -13.83
CA GLN A 26 32.09 1.31 -13.38
C GLN A 26 32.98 0.55 -12.38
N GLN A 27 34.26 0.93 -12.41
CA GLN A 27 35.41 0.21 -11.90
C GLN A 27 35.43 -0.04 -10.39
N LEU A 28 36.12 -1.13 -10.06
CA LEU A 28 36.63 -1.52 -8.76
C LEU A 28 37.52 -0.40 -8.17
N GLY A 29 37.19 0.07 -6.97
CA GLY A 29 38.08 0.84 -6.11
C GLY A 29 37.97 0.31 -4.69
N THR A 30 38.97 -0.41 -4.21
CA THR A 30 39.09 -0.81 -2.81
C THR A 30 39.36 0.45 -1.97
N VAL A 31 38.36 0.90 -1.23
CA VAL A 31 38.52 1.95 -0.23
C VAL A 31 38.69 1.28 1.13
N SER A 32 39.87 1.46 1.72
CA SER A 32 40.17 1.08 3.11
C SER A 32 39.20 1.78 4.05
N SER A 33 38.45 1.02 4.85
CA SER A 33 37.54 1.56 5.85
C SER A 33 38.35 2.14 7.01
N THR A 34 38.71 3.42 6.92
CA THR A 34 39.02 4.19 8.12
C THR A 34 37.68 4.46 8.79
N LEU A 35 37.47 3.90 9.98
CA LEU A 35 36.32 4.19 10.84
C LEU A 35 36.37 5.68 11.20
N VAL A 36 35.74 6.51 10.36
CA VAL A 36 35.33 7.84 10.75
C VAL A 36 34.03 7.63 11.51
N GLU A 37 34.10 7.84 12.83
CA GLU A 37 32.94 7.96 13.69
C GLU A 37 32.14 9.17 13.21
N GLN A 38 31.21 8.91 12.29
CA GLN A 38 30.33 9.92 11.73
C GLN A 38 29.34 10.26 12.82
N THR A 39 29.57 11.40 13.48
CA THR A 39 28.58 12.06 14.32
C THR A 39 27.25 12.03 13.58
N ARG A 40 26.25 11.34 14.15
CA ARG A 40 24.90 11.20 13.58
C ARG A 40 24.25 12.58 13.58
N ASP A 41 24.55 13.39 12.58
CA ASP A 41 23.72 14.53 12.22
C ASP A 41 22.31 13.98 12.03
N SER A 42 21.35 14.57 12.74
CA SER A 42 19.97 14.12 12.82
C SER A 42 19.40 13.93 11.42
N ILE A 43 19.20 12.68 11.01
CA ILE A 43 18.51 12.34 9.76
C ILE A 43 17.15 13.06 9.80
N PRO A 44 16.79 13.88 8.81
CA PRO A 44 15.50 14.54 8.77
C PRO A 44 14.40 13.49 8.89
N LYS A 45 13.52 13.64 9.88
CA LYS A 45 12.40 12.73 10.08
C LYS A 45 11.51 12.80 8.83
N PRO A 46 11.23 11.67 8.16
CA PRO A 46 10.32 11.67 7.02
C PRO A 46 8.92 12.10 7.46
N GLU A 47 8.28 12.96 6.68
CA GLU A 47 6.90 13.38 6.91
C GLU A 47 5.95 12.44 6.16
N PHE A 48 4.91 11.99 6.86
CA PHE A 48 3.88 11.12 6.31
C PHE A 48 2.51 11.81 6.41
N GLU A 49 1.80 11.90 5.29
CA GLU A 49 0.41 12.33 5.27
C GLU A 49 -0.49 11.16 5.72
N LEU A 50 -1.39 11.42 6.67
CA LEU A 50 -2.33 10.42 7.17
C LEU A 50 -3.75 11.00 7.11
N ILE A 51 -4.60 10.42 6.26
CA ILE A 51 -6.00 10.81 6.15
C ILE A 51 -6.81 10.07 7.22
N ALA A 52 -7.53 10.82 8.05
CA ALA A 52 -8.49 10.27 9.00
C ALA A 52 -9.83 9.95 8.32
N TYR A 53 -10.59 9.05 8.91
CA TYR A 53 -12.00 8.87 8.55
C TYR A 53 -12.80 10.10 9.01
N PRO A 54 -13.59 10.76 8.14
CA PRO A 54 -14.51 11.79 8.56
C PRO A 54 -15.55 11.23 9.54
N GLU A 55 -15.87 11.96 10.61
CA GLU A 55 -16.88 11.52 11.60
C GLU A 55 -18.24 11.23 10.94
N GLU A 56 -18.66 12.08 10.02
CA GLU A 56 -19.88 11.90 9.22
C GLU A 56 -19.87 10.66 8.30
N PHE A 57 -18.70 10.13 7.98
CA PHE A 57 -18.55 8.87 7.27
C PHE A 57 -18.66 7.69 8.25
N LEU A 58 -18.01 7.79 9.41
CA LEU A 58 -18.09 6.77 10.46
C LEU A 58 -19.55 6.54 10.88
N THR A 59 -20.29 7.61 11.17
CA THR A 59 -21.70 7.53 11.60
C THR A 59 -22.62 7.03 10.51
N ALA A 60 -22.42 7.44 9.27
CA ALA A 60 -23.28 7.00 8.16
C ALA A 60 -23.15 5.50 7.85
N TYR A 61 -22.00 4.90 8.17
CA TYR A 61 -21.71 3.48 7.93
C TYR A 61 -21.67 2.65 9.23
N GLU A 62 -22.07 3.24 10.36
CA GLU A 62 -22.07 2.62 11.69
C GLU A 62 -20.70 2.01 12.06
N LEU A 63 -19.61 2.67 11.66
CA LEU A 63 -18.24 2.17 11.81
C LEU A 63 -17.65 2.46 13.18
N GLU A 64 -18.31 3.22 14.04
CA GLU A 64 -17.83 3.55 15.38
C GLU A 64 -17.63 2.30 16.25
N GLU A 65 -18.48 1.29 16.03
CA GLU A 65 -18.46 -0.02 16.70
C GLU A 65 -17.41 -0.96 16.09
N TRP A 66 -16.90 -0.66 14.90
CA TRP A 66 -15.93 -1.48 14.21
C TRP A 66 -14.50 -1.13 14.62
N GLU A 67 -14.09 -1.67 15.77
CA GLU A 67 -12.76 -1.44 16.37
C GLU A 67 -11.59 -1.63 15.39
N ALA A 68 -11.73 -2.52 14.41
CA ALA A 68 -10.70 -2.77 13.40
C ALA A 68 -10.29 -1.50 12.63
N PHE A 69 -11.23 -0.62 12.26
CA PHE A 69 -10.91 0.63 11.54
C PHE A 69 -10.14 1.62 12.42
N ARG A 70 -10.62 1.80 13.65
CA ARG A 70 -9.97 2.63 14.67
C ARG A 70 -8.56 2.13 14.97
N ASN A 71 -8.41 0.85 15.24
CA ASN A 71 -7.14 0.21 15.59
C ASN A 71 -6.09 0.33 14.48
N ILE A 72 -6.50 0.23 13.20
CA ILE A 72 -5.59 0.43 12.07
C ILE A 72 -5.18 1.90 11.96
N TYR A 73 -6.12 2.84 12.06
CA TYR A 73 -5.81 4.27 12.02
C TYR A 73 -4.83 4.67 13.14
N GLU A 74 -5.10 4.26 14.38
CA GLU A 74 -4.21 4.54 15.51
C GLU A 74 -2.81 3.93 15.33
N SER A 75 -2.74 2.74 14.73
CA SER A 75 -1.44 2.12 14.39
C SER A 75 -0.66 2.94 13.37
N MET A 76 -1.34 3.44 12.33
CA MET A 76 -0.75 4.32 11.33
C MET A 76 -0.31 5.65 11.96
N SER A 77 -1.13 6.24 12.85
CA SER A 77 -0.78 7.49 13.54
C SER A 77 0.47 7.33 14.39
N ARG A 78 0.56 6.26 15.19
CA ARG A 78 1.76 5.95 15.97
C ARG A 78 2.99 5.76 15.10
N LEU A 79 2.85 5.03 14.00
CA LEU A 79 3.95 4.77 13.07
C LEU A 79 4.53 6.07 12.49
N LYS A 80 3.71 7.11 12.31
CA LYS A 80 4.14 8.44 11.85
C LYS A 80 4.96 9.18 12.91
N GLU A 81 4.68 8.95 14.18
CA GLU A 81 5.33 9.60 15.30
C GLU A 81 6.70 8.98 15.65
N LEU A 82 6.93 7.73 15.27
CA LEU A 82 8.15 7.00 15.61
C LEU A 82 9.34 7.36 14.71
N ASN A 83 10.53 7.14 15.24
CA ASN A 83 11.75 7.12 14.43
C ASN A 83 11.81 5.81 13.65
N VAL A 84 12.34 5.86 12.43
CA VAL A 84 12.40 4.70 11.51
C VAL A 84 13.19 3.51 12.07
N GLU A 85 14.04 3.71 13.08
CA GLU A 85 14.78 2.63 13.74
C GLU A 85 13.90 1.78 14.68
N ASP A 86 12.78 2.32 15.18
CA ASP A 86 11.94 1.71 16.22
C ASP A 86 10.59 1.18 15.70
N VAL A 87 10.37 1.20 14.38
CA VAL A 87 9.05 0.90 13.79
C VAL A 87 8.73 -0.60 13.63
N GLU A 88 9.65 -1.51 13.94
CA GLU A 88 9.43 -2.95 13.70
C GLU A 88 8.22 -3.50 14.47
N VAL A 89 8.14 -3.20 15.77
CA VAL A 89 7.06 -3.70 16.63
C VAL A 89 5.71 -3.14 16.18
N ASP A 90 5.65 -1.86 15.85
CA ASP A 90 4.45 -1.20 15.33
C ASP A 90 3.99 -1.79 14.01
N LEU A 91 4.91 -2.06 13.08
CA LEU A 91 4.56 -2.71 11.82
C LEU A 91 4.10 -4.16 12.00
N ILE A 92 4.62 -4.90 12.98
CA ILE A 92 4.12 -6.23 13.34
C ILE A 92 2.67 -6.14 13.84
N ALA A 93 2.39 -5.19 14.74
CA ALA A 93 1.05 -4.99 15.28
C ALA A 93 0.06 -4.53 14.20
N LEU A 94 0.46 -3.58 13.34
CA LEU A 94 -0.33 -3.13 12.19
C LEU A 94 -0.63 -4.29 11.24
N SER A 95 0.37 -5.13 10.93
CA SER A 95 0.15 -6.31 10.09
C SER A 95 -0.87 -7.28 10.67
N ALA A 96 -0.87 -7.49 11.99
CA ALA A 96 -1.84 -8.38 12.63
C ALA A 96 -3.27 -7.81 12.49
N ARG A 97 -3.44 -6.51 12.76
CA ARG A 97 -4.73 -5.81 12.65
C ARG A 97 -5.29 -5.79 11.22
N ILE A 98 -4.44 -5.51 10.23
CA ILE A 98 -4.85 -5.56 8.81
C ILE A 98 -5.25 -6.98 8.42
N LYS A 99 -4.49 -7.99 8.86
CA LYS A 99 -4.82 -9.39 8.58
C LYS A 99 -6.17 -9.75 9.19
N GLU A 100 -6.43 -9.36 10.43
CA GLU A 100 -7.72 -9.55 11.10
C GLU A 100 -8.87 -8.91 10.33
N MET A 101 -8.74 -7.64 9.94
CA MET A 101 -9.74 -6.94 9.12
C MET A 101 -9.97 -7.64 7.76
N ARG A 102 -8.94 -8.28 7.18
CA ARG A 102 -9.06 -9.02 5.92
C ARG A 102 -9.73 -10.38 6.06
N THR A 103 -9.60 -11.03 7.22
CA THR A 103 -10.13 -12.38 7.44
C THR A 103 -11.55 -12.36 8.00
N ASN A 104 -11.92 -11.30 8.70
CA ASN A 104 -13.28 -11.07 9.16
C ASN A 104 -14.10 -10.39 8.05
N PRO A 105 -15.42 -10.62 7.98
CA PRO A 105 -16.27 -9.90 7.06
C PRO A 105 -16.22 -8.40 7.38
N LEU A 106 -15.99 -7.58 6.36
CA LEU A 106 -16.20 -6.13 6.43
C LEU A 106 -17.71 -5.84 6.56
N PRO A 107 -18.11 -4.65 7.05
CA PRO A 107 -19.49 -4.19 6.94
C PRO A 107 -19.98 -4.33 5.50
N ASP A 108 -21.23 -4.76 5.30
CA ASP A 108 -21.74 -5.14 3.96
C ASP A 108 -21.56 -4.05 2.91
N LEU A 109 -21.80 -2.79 3.29
CA LEU A 109 -21.61 -1.62 2.40
C LEU A 109 -20.15 -1.41 1.96
N LEU A 110 -19.18 -1.92 2.74
CA LEU A 110 -17.75 -1.85 2.44
C LEU A 110 -17.18 -3.18 1.96
N ASN A 111 -17.94 -4.27 2.03
CA ASN A 111 -17.51 -5.61 1.64
C ASN A 111 -17.60 -5.83 0.11
N ILE A 112 -17.07 -4.88 -0.65
CA ILE A 112 -17.09 -4.90 -2.11
C ILE A 112 -15.68 -5.10 -2.70
N PRO A 113 -15.55 -5.60 -3.94
CA PRO A 113 -14.24 -5.85 -4.57
C PRO A 113 -13.30 -4.64 -4.59
N GLN A 114 -13.85 -3.44 -4.73
CA GLN A 114 -13.10 -2.19 -4.85
C GLN A 114 -12.39 -1.81 -3.54
N ILE A 115 -13.01 -2.12 -2.39
CA ILE A 115 -12.44 -1.89 -1.06
C ILE A 115 -11.54 -3.05 -0.64
N THR A 116 -12.03 -4.28 -0.80
CA THR A 116 -11.27 -5.48 -0.41
C THR A 116 -9.96 -5.61 -1.19
N SER A 117 -9.92 -5.25 -2.47
CA SER A 117 -8.68 -5.22 -3.26
C SER A 117 -7.67 -4.20 -2.76
N ARG A 118 -8.13 -2.98 -2.42
CA ARG A 118 -7.26 -1.93 -1.85
C ARG A 118 -6.72 -2.33 -0.49
N LEU A 119 -7.55 -2.93 0.37
CA LEU A 119 -7.11 -3.46 1.67
C LEU A 119 -6.02 -4.54 1.51
N LYS A 120 -6.10 -5.39 0.47
CA LYS A 120 -5.04 -6.35 0.15
C LYS A 120 -3.72 -5.65 -0.21
N VAL A 121 -3.78 -4.52 -0.92
CA VAL A 121 -2.58 -3.75 -1.26
C VAL A 121 -1.98 -3.11 0.00
N VAL A 122 -2.80 -2.56 0.91
CA VAL A 122 -2.32 -2.03 2.20
C VAL A 122 -1.59 -3.11 3.01
N ASP A 123 -2.13 -4.33 3.09
CA ASP A 123 -1.44 -5.46 3.72
C ASP A 123 -0.08 -5.74 3.04
N MET A 124 -0.06 -5.83 1.72
CA MET A 124 1.18 -6.07 0.96
C MET A 124 2.26 -5.01 1.27
N GLN A 125 1.90 -3.73 1.31
CA GLN A 125 2.86 -2.66 1.62
C GLN A 125 3.31 -2.68 3.08
N THR A 126 2.43 -3.11 3.99
CA THR A 126 2.79 -3.35 5.40
C THR A 126 3.83 -4.47 5.48
N GLN A 127 3.64 -5.59 4.77
CA GLN A 127 4.62 -6.68 4.75
C GLN A 127 5.96 -6.24 4.14
N LYS A 128 5.95 -5.44 3.08
CA LYS A 128 7.18 -4.88 2.48
C LYS A 128 7.93 -3.99 3.47
N SER A 129 7.23 -3.12 4.19
CA SER A 129 7.83 -2.25 5.20
C SER A 129 8.49 -3.08 6.31
N ARG A 130 7.80 -4.12 6.81
CA ARG A 130 8.34 -5.09 7.79
C ARG A 130 9.57 -5.83 7.29
N TYR A 131 9.62 -6.15 6.00
CA TYR A 131 10.78 -6.80 5.41
C TYR A 131 12.01 -5.89 5.49
N PHE A 132 11.82 -4.59 5.21
CA PHE A 132 12.93 -3.64 5.22
C PHE A 132 13.44 -3.29 6.62
N THR A 133 12.61 -3.33 7.67
CA THR A 133 13.11 -3.17 9.06
C THR A 133 14.11 -4.27 9.43
N ARG A 134 13.94 -5.48 8.88
CA ARG A 134 14.78 -6.64 9.17
C ARG A 134 16.02 -6.75 8.29
N HIS A 135 15.91 -6.33 7.03
CA HIS A 135 16.90 -6.68 6.00
C HIS A 135 17.57 -5.49 5.29
N TYR A 136 16.95 -4.31 5.18
CA TYR A 136 17.52 -3.15 4.48
C TYR A 136 17.11 -1.83 5.18
N LYS A 137 17.96 -1.33 6.08
CA LYS A 137 17.48 -0.56 7.24
C LYS A 137 17.11 0.92 7.02
N SER A 138 17.66 1.67 6.06
CA SER A 138 17.29 3.10 5.88
C SER A 138 16.78 3.40 4.47
N ASP A 139 17.58 3.12 3.46
CA ASP A 139 17.36 3.60 2.09
C ASP A 139 16.10 3.02 1.44
N SER A 140 15.65 1.87 1.93
CA SER A 140 14.44 1.18 1.44
C SER A 140 13.24 1.30 2.40
N LEU A 141 13.48 1.49 3.70
CA LEU A 141 12.42 1.54 4.69
C LEU A 141 11.57 2.80 4.52
N VAL A 142 12.18 3.98 4.42
CA VAL A 142 11.42 5.23 4.26
C VAL A 142 10.54 5.22 3.00
N PRO A 143 11.04 4.87 1.80
CA PRO A 143 10.18 4.74 0.61
C PRO A 143 9.05 3.73 0.79
N SER A 144 9.30 2.59 1.47
CA SER A 144 8.25 1.61 1.72
C SER A 144 7.15 2.11 2.66
N LEU A 145 7.52 2.89 3.67
CA LEU A 145 6.57 3.54 4.57
C LEU A 145 5.75 4.60 3.80
N GLN A 146 6.38 5.41 2.95
CA GLN A 146 5.66 6.37 2.10
C GLN A 146 4.59 5.69 1.24
N LEU A 147 4.93 4.56 0.61
CA LEU A 147 3.96 3.76 -0.14
C LEU A 147 2.84 3.23 0.78
N LEU A 148 3.16 2.74 1.97
CA LEU A 148 2.16 2.28 2.93
C LEU A 148 1.13 3.39 3.25
N TYR A 149 1.57 4.61 3.56
CA TYR A 149 0.66 5.74 3.78
C TYR A 149 -0.15 6.09 2.53
N GLN A 150 0.50 6.13 1.36
CA GLN A 150 -0.21 6.42 0.10
C GLN A 150 -1.34 5.44 -0.17
N TYR A 151 -1.09 4.13 0.00
CA TYR A 151 -2.11 3.12 -0.25
C TYR A 151 -3.17 3.06 0.85
N TYR A 152 -2.81 3.36 2.10
CA TYR A 152 -3.78 3.52 3.18
C TYR A 152 -4.72 4.71 2.90
N ASN A 153 -4.17 5.87 2.56
CA ASN A 153 -4.95 7.05 2.22
C ASN A 153 -5.86 6.78 1.02
N ALA A 154 -5.37 6.09 -0.02
CA ALA A 154 -6.18 5.70 -1.17
C ALA A 154 -7.32 4.71 -0.83
N LEU A 155 -7.15 3.86 0.20
CA LEU A 155 -8.22 3.01 0.73
C LEU A 155 -9.30 3.88 1.38
N VAL A 156 -8.90 4.77 2.29
CA VAL A 156 -9.81 5.68 3.02
C VAL A 156 -10.58 6.57 2.05
N SER A 157 -9.88 7.24 1.13
CA SER A 157 -10.52 8.09 0.12
C SER A 157 -11.52 7.32 -0.74
N ARG A 158 -11.25 6.05 -1.09
CA ARG A 158 -12.21 5.26 -1.87
C ARG A 158 -13.47 4.95 -1.05
N MET A 159 -13.31 4.55 0.22
CA MET A 159 -14.44 4.30 1.12
C MET A 159 -15.35 5.53 1.21
N ILE A 160 -14.76 6.72 1.35
CA ILE A 160 -15.50 7.98 1.41
C ILE A 160 -16.21 8.26 0.08
N SER A 161 -15.50 8.16 -1.06
CA SER A 161 -16.09 8.46 -2.39
C SER A 161 -17.25 7.53 -2.79
N LEU A 162 -17.28 6.30 -2.26
CA LEU A 162 -18.40 5.38 -2.52
C LEU A 162 -19.71 5.92 -1.95
N LYS A 163 -19.65 6.56 -0.78
CA LYS A 163 -20.81 7.25 -0.17
C LYS A 163 -21.39 8.27 -1.15
N ASP A 164 -20.52 9.08 -1.76
CA ASP A 164 -20.95 10.15 -2.66
C ASP A 164 -21.53 9.61 -3.97
N GLU A 165 -21.04 8.47 -4.46
CA GLU A 165 -21.57 7.80 -5.65
C GLU A 165 -22.96 7.17 -5.39
N ASP A 166 -23.13 6.49 -4.26
CA ASP A 166 -24.41 5.86 -3.89
C ASP A 166 -25.52 6.92 -3.65
N GLN A 167 -25.21 8.03 -2.98
CA GLN A 167 -26.17 9.12 -2.76
C GLN A 167 -26.61 9.81 -4.06
N ASN A 168 -25.71 9.91 -5.06
CA ASN A 168 -26.03 10.48 -6.37
C ASN A 168 -26.90 9.53 -7.22
N PHE A 169 -26.79 8.21 -7.02
CA PHE A 169 -27.62 7.24 -7.72
C PHE A 169 -29.08 7.24 -7.23
N GLU A 170 -29.30 7.37 -5.92
CA GLU A 170 -30.66 7.45 -5.35
C GLU A 170 -31.39 8.75 -5.73
N THR A 171 -30.67 9.87 -5.85
CA THR A 171 -31.23 11.17 -6.23
C THR A 171 -31.45 11.33 -7.73
N GLY A 172 -30.73 10.59 -8.58
CA GLY A 172 -30.90 10.63 -10.04
C GLY A 172 -32.15 9.91 -10.58
N THR A 173 -32.76 9.02 -9.80
CA THR A 173 -33.88 8.17 -10.26
C THR A 173 -35.27 8.84 -10.06
N THR A 174 -35.34 9.97 -9.36
CA THR A 174 -36.62 10.66 -9.07
C THR A 174 -36.97 11.78 -10.08
N SER A 175 -36.11 12.08 -11.04
CA SER A 175 -36.28 13.22 -11.97
C SER A 175 -36.78 12.90 -13.38
N GLU A 176 -37.00 11.64 -13.76
CA GLU A 176 -37.38 11.28 -15.15
C GLU A 176 -38.84 10.86 -15.39
N THR A 177 -39.74 11.01 -14.41
CA THR A 177 -41.18 10.74 -14.64
C THR A 177 -42.07 11.91 -14.23
N ALA A 178 -41.86 13.06 -14.88
CA ALA A 178 -42.84 14.15 -14.85
C ALA A 178 -42.72 15.05 -16.09
N LEU A 179 -43.21 14.58 -17.23
CA LEU A 179 -43.92 15.40 -18.24
C LEU A 179 -44.64 14.53 -19.28
#